data_AF-A0A7C1E7G3-F1
#
_entry.id   AF-A0A7C1E7G3-F1
#
_cell.length_a   1.000
_cell.length_b   1.000
_cell.length_c   1.000
_cell.angle_alpha   90.00
_cell.angle_beta   90.00
_cell.angle_gamma   90.00
#
_symmetry.space_group_name_H-M   'P 1'
#
loop_
_entity.id
_entity.type
_entity.pdbx_description
1 polymer ?
#
loop_
_entity_poly.entity_id
_entity_poly.type
_entity_poly.pdbx_seq_one_letter_code
_entity_poly.pdbx_strand_id
1 'polypeptide(L)'
;NGYEALHTTVMGPNGKWMEVQIRSKRMDEIAERGFAAHWQYKDKSSQASELDKWIKRIRETLESPSADAMEFLDDFKLNLFSSEILVFTPKGQIITLPKDATALDFAYDIHTEIGNKAIGAKVNHRLVPLNHVLSSGDQVEILTSDVQKPTLEWYHFVTTVKAKSAIKNALKAETKNRTEVGKNLLIEKLKEINLTPSSRILKKLIPAYDSAHKDELYSKIGSGIVSLDNLKDILSKNTKSKMVRVWGLTLGRTQKKPEKKETFDSSGTLILRETMEEEERNYTLARCCNPIPGDEVVAVRQGEGPLMVHRTDCRVALKIMSSQGDRLVAAKWTQHKVLSYLARIHLRGWDRFGVYNAITNTITKELNISMRTINLHGHDGIFDGTIDLYVHSTSDLNNLILNLMKLKGVESVHRVEAIE
;
A
#
# COMPACT_ATOMS: atom_id res chain seq x y z
N ASN A 1 29.46 -27.57 -17.19
CA ASN A 1 30.31 -26.66 -18.01
C ASN A 1 31.72 -27.21 -18.25
N GLY A 2 32.16 -28.31 -17.60
CA GLY A 2 33.49 -28.88 -17.81
C GLY A 2 34.65 -28.06 -17.22
N TYR A 3 34.35 -27.02 -16.46
CA TYR A 3 35.33 -26.16 -15.80
C TYR A 3 36.09 -26.92 -14.71
N GLU A 4 37.42 -26.88 -14.77
CA GLU A 4 38.34 -27.53 -13.83
C GLU A 4 39.44 -26.53 -13.45
N ALA A 5 39.56 -26.18 -12.17
CA ALA A 5 40.67 -25.38 -11.65
C ALA A 5 40.83 -25.61 -10.15
N LEU A 6 42.03 -25.40 -9.62
CA LEU A 6 42.27 -25.28 -8.19
C LEU A 6 42.10 -23.81 -7.80
N HIS A 7 41.15 -23.54 -6.90
CA HIS A 7 40.92 -22.21 -6.36
C HIS A 7 41.53 -22.15 -4.97
N THR A 8 42.34 -21.13 -4.72
CA THR A 8 42.81 -20.82 -3.38
C THR A 8 42.75 -19.32 -3.16
N THR A 9 42.46 -18.92 -1.93
CA THR A 9 42.41 -17.53 -1.53
C THR A 9 43.58 -17.26 -0.61
N VAL A 10 44.42 -16.29 -0.97
CA VAL A 10 45.62 -15.94 -0.20
C VAL A 10 45.59 -14.46 0.17
N MET A 11 46.06 -14.13 1.37
CA MET A 11 46.23 -12.75 1.79
C MET A 11 47.58 -12.24 1.27
N GLY A 12 47.53 -11.22 0.41
CA GLY A 12 48.73 -10.55 -0.09
C GLY A 12 49.43 -9.72 1.00
N PRO A 13 50.69 -9.30 0.76
CA PRO A 13 51.52 -8.59 1.75
C PRO A 13 50.94 -7.26 2.23
N ASN A 14 50.02 -6.66 1.47
CA ASN A 14 49.32 -5.42 1.83
C ASN A 14 47.98 -5.66 2.56
N GLY A 15 47.72 -6.89 3.02
CA GLY A 15 46.47 -7.27 3.69
C GLY A 15 45.26 -7.38 2.76
N LYS A 16 45.46 -7.38 1.44
CA LYS A 16 44.40 -7.57 0.44
C LYS A 16 44.27 -9.05 0.07
N TRP A 17 43.06 -9.57 0.09
CA TRP A 17 42.79 -10.92 -0.40
C TRP A 17 42.92 -10.99 -1.92
N MET A 18 43.52 -12.06 -2.40
CA MET A 18 43.64 -12.38 -3.82
C MET A 18 43.17 -13.81 -4.05
N GLU A 19 42.30 -13.98 -5.03
CA GLU A 19 41.97 -15.31 -5.54
C GLU A 19 43.07 -15.74 -6.53
N VAL A 20 43.62 -16.93 -6.31
CA VAL A 20 44.58 -17.56 -7.19
C VAL A 20 43.93 -18.80 -7.77
N GLN A 21 43.79 -18.81 -9.09
CA GLN A 21 43.27 -19.93 -9.85
C GLN A 21 44.44 -20.63 -10.55
N ILE A 22 44.66 -21.90 -10.20
CA ILE A 22 45.70 -22.74 -10.78
C ILE A 22 45.03 -23.74 -11.70
N ARG A 23 45.33 -23.65 -13.00
CA ARG A 23 44.79 -24.52 -14.04
C ARG A 23 45.87 -24.90 -15.04
N SER A 24 45.76 -26.11 -15.59
CA SER A 24 46.60 -26.53 -16.72
C SER A 24 46.14 -25.84 -18.00
N LYS A 25 47.00 -25.77 -19.03
CA LYS A 25 46.63 -25.15 -20.33
C LYS A 25 45.37 -25.77 -20.94
N ARG A 26 45.20 -27.09 -20.84
CA ARG A 26 43.99 -27.81 -21.29
C ARG A 26 42.73 -27.30 -20.59
N MET A 27 42.82 -27.08 -19.28
CA MET A 27 41.70 -26.61 -18.46
C MET A 27 41.35 -25.15 -18.75
N ASP A 28 42.37 -24.32 -19.02
CA ASP A 28 42.22 -22.92 -19.43
C ASP A 28 41.47 -22.79 -20.77
N GLU A 29 41.81 -23.62 -21.76
CA GLU A 29 41.12 -23.64 -23.07
C GLU A 29 39.64 -24.00 -22.93
N ILE A 30 39.29 -24.94 -22.04
CA ILE A 30 37.90 -25.34 -21.78
C ILE A 30 37.16 -24.23 -21.01
N ALA A 31 37.83 -23.55 -20.08
CA ALA A 31 37.25 -22.47 -19.30
C ALA A 31 36.94 -21.22 -20.13
N GLU A 32 37.85 -20.82 -21.03
CA GLU A 32 37.71 -19.61 -21.86
C GLU A 32 36.78 -19.83 -23.08
N ARG A 33 36.84 -21.01 -23.71
CA ARG A 33 36.11 -21.28 -24.97
C ARG A 33 34.90 -22.20 -24.81
N GLY A 34 34.67 -22.71 -23.59
CA GLY A 34 33.52 -23.55 -23.27
C GLY A 34 33.39 -24.80 -24.16
N PHE A 35 32.15 -25.17 -24.49
CA PHE A 35 31.83 -26.36 -25.28
C PHE A 35 32.38 -26.35 -26.72
N ALA A 36 32.78 -25.19 -27.26
CA ALA A 36 33.39 -25.11 -28.59
C ALA A 36 34.78 -25.75 -28.65
N ALA A 37 35.54 -25.73 -27.54
CA ALA A 37 36.84 -26.43 -27.44
C ALA A 37 36.67 -27.96 -27.40
N HIS A 38 35.52 -28.44 -26.94
CA HIS A 38 35.23 -29.86 -26.78
C HIS A 38 34.79 -30.54 -28.10
N TRP A 39 34.44 -29.77 -29.15
CA TRP A 39 34.13 -30.33 -30.48
C TRP A 39 35.39 -30.85 -31.19
N GLN A 40 36.56 -30.27 -30.92
CA GLN A 40 37.81 -30.69 -31.58
C GLN A 40 38.34 -32.05 -31.10
N TYR A 41 37.81 -32.60 -29.99
CA TYR A 41 38.43 -33.72 -29.29
C TYR A 41 37.52 -34.91 -28.91
N LYS A 42 36.22 -34.92 -29.23
CA LYS A 42 35.40 -36.12 -28.99
C LYS A 42 34.60 -36.59 -30.20
N ASP A 43 35.12 -37.69 -30.71
CA ASP A 43 34.44 -38.71 -31.48
C ASP A 43 33.14 -39.20 -30.80
N LYS A 44 32.28 -39.74 -31.66
CA LYS A 44 30.90 -40.17 -31.42
C LYS A 44 30.75 -41.03 -30.15
N SER A 45 30.15 -40.50 -29.07
CA SER A 45 29.11 -41.16 -28.25
C SER A 45 28.91 -40.51 -26.87
N SER A 46 27.63 -40.27 -26.53
CA SER A 46 27.08 -40.26 -25.16
C SER A 46 27.25 -39.01 -24.27
N GLN A 47 26.22 -38.14 -24.24
CA GLN A 47 25.31 -37.90 -23.08
C GLN A 47 24.45 -36.65 -23.34
N ALA A 48 23.15 -36.74 -23.02
CA ALA A 48 22.21 -35.63 -23.11
C ALA A 48 22.70 -34.44 -22.27
N SER A 49 22.59 -33.23 -22.83
CA SER A 49 23.18 -32.02 -22.29
C SER A 49 22.53 -31.64 -20.94
N GLU A 50 23.32 -31.24 -19.95
CA GLU A 50 22.82 -30.58 -18.73
C GLU A 50 22.00 -29.32 -19.05
N LEU A 51 22.22 -28.73 -20.23
CA LEU A 51 21.40 -27.67 -20.80
C LEU A 51 19.95 -28.10 -21.05
N ASP A 52 19.73 -29.33 -21.51
CA ASP A 52 18.38 -29.84 -21.80
C ASP A 52 17.58 -30.05 -20.50
N LYS A 53 18.25 -30.48 -19.43
CA LYS A 53 17.64 -30.59 -18.09
C LYS A 53 17.29 -29.22 -17.51
N TRP A 54 18.12 -28.21 -17.75
CA TRP A 54 17.90 -26.83 -17.32
C TRP A 54 16.73 -26.17 -18.07
N ILE A 55 16.67 -26.30 -19.40
CA ILE A 55 15.57 -25.79 -20.23
C ILE A 55 14.24 -26.42 -19.84
N LYS A 56 14.25 -27.72 -19.49
CA LYS A 56 13.05 -28.43 -19.04
C LYS A 56 12.49 -27.87 -17.72
N ARG A 57 13.37 -27.52 -16.77
CA ARG A 57 13.00 -26.97 -15.45
C ARG A 57 12.39 -25.57 -15.54
N ILE A 58 12.87 -24.76 -16.49
CA ILE A 58 12.30 -23.43 -16.78
C ILE A 58 10.90 -23.56 -17.37
N ARG A 59 10.70 -24.48 -18.31
CA ARG A 59 9.38 -24.74 -18.91
C ARG A 59 8.37 -25.21 -17.87
N GLU A 60 8.74 -26.13 -16.99
CA GLU A 60 7.89 -26.64 -15.89
C GLU A 60 7.48 -25.54 -14.91
N THR A 61 8.34 -24.53 -14.68
CA THR A 61 8.04 -23.43 -13.76
C THR A 61 7.07 -22.41 -14.39
N LEU A 62 7.24 -22.13 -15.69
CA LEU A 62 6.39 -21.19 -16.45
C LEU A 62 4.99 -21.75 -16.75
N GLU A 63 4.82 -23.07 -16.80
CA GLU A 63 3.52 -23.73 -17.01
C GLU A 63 2.65 -23.78 -15.73
N SER A 64 3.17 -23.35 -14.58
CA SER A 64 2.41 -23.33 -13.33
C SER A 64 1.53 -22.07 -13.19
N PRO A 65 0.20 -22.20 -13.02
CA PRO A 65 -0.71 -21.05 -12.97
C PRO A 65 -0.70 -20.44 -11.56
N SER A 66 0.22 -19.52 -11.30
CA SER A 66 0.15 -18.65 -10.12
C SER A 66 0.59 -17.22 -10.45
N ALA A 67 0.07 -16.26 -9.71
CA ALA A 67 0.35 -14.83 -9.87
C ALA A 67 1.84 -14.44 -9.67
N ASP A 68 2.68 -15.38 -9.24
CA ASP A 68 4.13 -15.24 -9.02
C ASP A 68 4.97 -15.34 -10.30
N ALA A 69 4.41 -15.75 -11.45
CA ALA A 69 5.21 -15.93 -12.67
C ALA A 69 5.80 -14.61 -13.20
N MET A 70 5.11 -13.48 -13.01
CA MET A 70 5.61 -12.14 -13.37
C MET A 70 6.67 -11.64 -12.38
N GLU A 71 6.49 -11.84 -11.07
CA GLU A 71 7.49 -11.50 -10.03
C GLU A 71 8.77 -12.32 -10.24
N PHE A 72 8.64 -13.60 -10.58
CA PHE A 72 9.76 -14.47 -10.96
C PHE A 72 10.50 -13.99 -12.22
N LEU A 73 9.78 -13.54 -13.25
CA LEU A 73 10.41 -13.04 -14.49
C LEU A 73 11.20 -11.74 -14.27
N ASP A 74 10.67 -10.82 -13.45
CA ASP A 74 11.39 -9.60 -13.07
C ASP A 74 12.63 -9.93 -12.20
N ASP A 75 12.49 -10.84 -11.23
CA ASP A 75 13.60 -11.33 -10.41
C ASP A 75 14.68 -12.05 -11.24
N PHE A 76 14.27 -12.78 -12.28
CA PHE A 76 15.17 -13.51 -13.18
C PHE A 76 15.91 -12.57 -14.13
N LYS A 77 15.22 -11.54 -14.66
CA LYS A 77 15.82 -10.52 -15.54
C LYS A 77 16.91 -9.72 -14.82
N LEU A 78 16.77 -9.47 -13.52
CA LEU A 78 17.78 -8.81 -12.71
C LEU A 78 19.05 -9.65 -12.54
N ASN A 79 18.96 -10.98 -12.49
CA ASN A 79 20.11 -11.87 -12.24
C ASN A 79 20.90 -12.25 -13.50
N LEU A 80 20.31 -12.20 -14.70
CA LEU A 80 20.94 -12.73 -15.92
C LEU A 80 21.95 -11.81 -16.61
N PHE A 81 21.94 -10.52 -16.28
CA PHE A 81 22.75 -9.49 -16.97
C PHE A 81 23.62 -8.64 -16.03
N SER A 82 23.57 -8.86 -14.73
CA SER A 82 24.41 -8.15 -13.78
C SER A 82 25.83 -8.71 -13.81
N SER A 83 26.82 -7.85 -14.07
CA SER A 83 28.23 -8.18 -13.79
C SER A 83 28.35 -8.62 -12.32
N GLU A 84 29.16 -9.62 -12.01
CA GLU A 84 29.36 -10.10 -10.64
C GLU A 84 30.58 -9.42 -9.98
N ILE A 85 30.52 -9.25 -8.67
CA ILE A 85 31.65 -8.81 -7.83
C ILE A 85 32.00 -9.92 -6.85
N LEU A 86 33.29 -10.03 -6.53
CA LEU A 86 33.82 -10.99 -5.56
C LEU A 86 34.23 -10.24 -4.30
N VAL A 87 33.60 -10.57 -3.18
CA VAL A 87 33.86 -9.94 -1.88
C VAL A 87 34.30 -10.99 -0.86
N PHE A 88 35.07 -10.56 0.13
CA PHE A 88 35.73 -11.46 1.08
C PHE A 88 35.18 -11.26 2.49
N THR A 89 34.93 -12.36 3.19
CA THR A 89 34.71 -12.32 4.63
C THR A 89 36.03 -12.06 5.37
N PRO A 90 36.01 -11.70 6.67
CA PRO A 90 37.24 -11.51 7.44
C PRO A 90 38.10 -12.79 7.56
N LYS A 91 37.49 -13.95 7.34
CA LYS A 91 38.15 -15.26 7.34
C LYS A 91 38.73 -15.65 5.96
N GLY A 92 38.57 -14.80 4.94
CA GLY A 92 39.04 -15.06 3.58
C GLY A 92 38.11 -15.94 2.73
N GLN A 93 36.88 -16.17 3.17
CA GLN A 93 35.88 -16.85 2.33
C GLN A 93 35.36 -15.90 1.25
N ILE A 94 35.30 -16.39 0.00
CA ILE A 94 34.78 -15.65 -1.14
C ILE A 94 33.25 -15.74 -1.17
N ILE A 95 32.61 -14.61 -1.40
CA ILE A 95 31.17 -14.49 -1.66
C ILE A 95 31.00 -13.72 -2.96
N THR A 96 30.20 -14.28 -3.87
CA THR A 96 29.86 -13.67 -5.15
C THR A 96 28.53 -12.93 -5.03
N LEU A 97 28.52 -11.64 -5.37
CA LEU A 97 27.33 -10.80 -5.35
C LEU A 97 27.14 -10.11 -6.71
N PRO A 98 25.91 -9.70 -7.08
CA PRO A 98 25.73 -8.86 -8.25
C PRO A 98 26.41 -7.51 -8.04
N LYS A 99 26.85 -6.90 -9.15
CA LYS A 99 27.33 -5.53 -9.17
C LYS A 99 26.27 -4.60 -8.57
N ASP A 100 26.75 -3.59 -7.86
CA ASP A 100 25.94 -2.64 -7.09
C ASP A 100 25.26 -3.23 -5.84
N ALA A 101 25.62 -4.46 -5.43
CA ALA A 101 25.23 -5.00 -4.13
C ALA A 101 25.80 -4.19 -2.97
N THR A 102 25.00 -4.05 -1.91
CA THR A 102 25.38 -3.29 -0.72
C THR A 102 25.96 -4.17 0.38
N ALA A 103 26.54 -3.53 1.41
CA ALA A 103 26.96 -4.22 2.61
C ALA A 103 25.82 -4.99 3.30
N LEU A 104 24.57 -4.50 3.19
CA LEU A 104 23.40 -5.21 3.69
C LEU A 104 23.05 -6.45 2.85
N ASP A 105 23.20 -6.39 1.53
CA ASP A 105 23.04 -7.55 0.66
C ASP A 105 24.04 -8.67 1.03
N PHE A 106 25.29 -8.30 1.30
CA PHE A 106 26.31 -9.24 1.79
C PHE A 106 25.91 -9.87 3.12
N ALA A 107 25.37 -9.10 4.06
CA ALA A 107 24.90 -9.62 5.35
C ALA A 107 23.80 -10.68 5.18
N TYR A 108 22.81 -10.42 4.33
CA TYR A 108 21.74 -11.35 4.01
C TYR A 108 22.21 -12.55 3.19
N ASP A 109 23.29 -12.40 2.43
CA ASP A 109 23.85 -13.53 1.69
C ASP A 109 24.53 -14.54 2.62
N ILE A 110 25.31 -14.06 3.61
CA ILE A 110 25.89 -14.92 4.66
C ILE A 110 24.78 -15.64 5.42
N HIS A 111 23.86 -14.89 6.02
CA HIS A 111 22.75 -15.47 6.77
C HIS A 111 21.63 -14.46 7.03
N THR A 112 20.38 -14.90 6.93
CA THR A 112 19.20 -14.06 7.21
C THR A 112 19.22 -13.43 8.59
N GLU A 113 19.65 -14.15 9.63
CA GLU A 113 19.77 -13.58 10.97
C GLU A 113 20.85 -12.52 11.10
N ILE A 114 21.97 -12.67 10.38
CA ILE A 114 23.04 -11.67 10.38
C ILE A 114 22.54 -10.40 9.71
N GLY A 115 21.87 -10.54 8.56
CA GLY A 115 21.17 -9.44 7.90
C GLY A 115 20.17 -8.75 8.82
N ASN A 116 19.28 -9.50 9.49
CA ASN A 116 18.25 -8.94 10.36
C ASN A 116 18.80 -8.17 11.58
N LYS A 117 19.97 -8.59 12.07
CA LYS A 117 20.63 -7.99 13.23
C LYS A 117 21.70 -6.96 12.85
N ALA A 118 21.89 -6.65 11.56
CA ALA A 118 22.97 -5.79 11.09
C ALA A 118 22.78 -4.33 11.54
N ILE A 119 23.79 -3.75 12.19
CA ILE A 119 23.79 -2.33 12.61
C ILE A 119 24.70 -1.46 11.74
N GLY A 120 25.68 -2.07 11.08
CA GLY A 120 26.67 -1.39 10.25
C GLY A 120 27.65 -2.39 9.66
N ALA A 121 28.58 -1.91 8.84
CA ALA A 121 29.61 -2.74 8.26
C ALA A 121 30.98 -2.06 8.37
N LYS A 122 32.04 -2.87 8.34
CA LYS A 122 33.40 -2.40 8.08
C LYS A 122 33.85 -2.97 6.74
N VAL A 123 34.22 -2.09 5.82
CA VAL A 123 34.80 -2.45 4.53
C VAL A 123 36.26 -2.05 4.55
N ASN A 124 37.17 -3.02 4.36
CA ASN A 124 38.62 -2.83 4.44
C ASN A 124 39.05 -2.09 5.73
N HIS A 125 38.51 -2.53 6.86
CA HIS A 125 38.71 -1.95 8.20
C HIS A 125 38.17 -0.53 8.43
N ARG A 126 37.40 0.04 7.49
CA ARG A 126 36.75 1.35 7.66
C ARG A 126 35.26 1.17 7.90
N LEU A 127 34.71 1.87 8.89
CA LEU A 127 33.27 1.87 9.17
C LEU A 127 32.50 2.53 8.02
N VAL A 128 31.48 1.84 7.54
CA VAL A 128 30.60 2.30 6.46
C VAL A 128 29.12 2.00 6.82
N PRO A 129 28.17 2.77 6.29
CA PRO A 129 26.74 2.47 6.47
C PRO A 129 26.33 1.20 5.71
N LEU A 130 25.18 0.62 6.09
CA LEU A 130 24.65 -0.62 5.51
C LEU A 130 24.30 -0.51 4.02
N ASN A 131 23.97 0.69 3.55
CA ASN A 131 23.66 0.97 2.14
C ASN A 131 24.90 1.23 1.27
N HIS A 132 26.12 1.10 1.83
CA HIS A 132 27.34 1.27 1.07
C HIS A 132 27.46 0.20 -0.02
N VAL A 133 27.66 0.63 -1.26
CA VAL A 133 27.85 -0.26 -2.42
C VAL A 133 29.23 -0.89 -2.38
N LEU A 134 29.30 -2.21 -2.53
CA LEU A 134 30.54 -2.98 -2.46
C LEU A 134 31.26 -3.00 -3.81
N SER A 135 32.59 -3.05 -3.75
CA SER A 135 33.46 -3.25 -4.91
C SER A 135 34.08 -4.64 -4.89
N SER A 136 34.39 -5.18 -6.07
CA SER A 136 35.12 -6.44 -6.18
C SER A 136 36.50 -6.31 -5.51
N GLY A 137 36.88 -7.27 -4.67
CA GLY A 137 38.10 -7.23 -3.85
C GLY A 137 37.89 -6.77 -2.41
N ASP A 138 36.71 -6.24 -2.06
CA ASP A 138 36.46 -5.70 -0.73
C ASP A 138 36.41 -6.80 0.35
N GLN A 139 37.07 -6.56 1.47
CA GLN A 139 36.89 -7.34 2.69
C GLN A 139 35.79 -6.70 3.54
N VAL A 140 34.72 -7.45 3.82
CA VAL A 140 33.52 -6.95 4.51
C VAL A 140 33.31 -7.68 5.83
N GLU A 141 33.16 -6.92 6.91
CA GLU A 141 32.80 -7.40 8.25
C GLU A 141 31.46 -6.75 8.64
N ILE A 142 30.46 -7.56 8.97
CA ILE A 142 29.14 -7.07 9.41
C ILE A 142 29.11 -6.96 10.93
N LEU A 143 28.69 -5.80 11.43
CA LEU A 143 28.45 -5.57 12.84
C LEU A 143 26.99 -5.88 13.14
N THR A 144 26.73 -6.70 14.15
CA THR A 144 25.37 -7.13 14.53
C THR A 144 25.01 -6.75 15.97
N SER A 145 23.71 -6.64 16.24
CA SER A 145 23.15 -6.43 17.59
C SER A 145 21.85 -7.22 17.76
N ASP A 146 21.64 -7.78 18.94
CA ASP A 146 20.42 -8.56 19.25
C ASP A 146 19.14 -7.72 19.34
N VAL A 147 19.27 -6.41 19.56
CA VAL A 147 18.13 -5.48 19.64
C VAL A 147 17.69 -5.02 18.25
N GLN A 148 18.59 -5.05 17.27
CA GLN A 148 18.33 -4.54 15.94
C GLN A 148 17.31 -5.41 15.21
N LYS A 149 16.38 -4.73 14.50
CA LYS A 149 15.39 -5.37 13.64
C LYS A 149 15.37 -4.71 12.27
N PRO A 150 14.94 -5.44 11.21
CA PRO A 150 14.73 -4.85 9.89
C PRO A 150 13.72 -3.71 9.93
N THR A 151 14.00 -2.68 9.15
CA THR A 151 13.10 -1.52 8.95
C THR A 151 12.65 -1.45 7.50
N LEU A 152 11.64 -0.62 7.21
CA LEU A 152 11.14 -0.45 5.84
C LEU A 152 12.20 0.17 4.91
N GLU A 153 13.05 1.07 5.44
CA GLU A 153 14.10 1.75 4.68
C GLU A 153 15.12 0.76 4.09
N TRP A 154 15.39 -0.33 4.80
CA TRP A 154 16.34 -1.37 4.36
C TRP A 154 15.92 -2.02 3.05
N TYR A 155 14.62 -2.06 2.74
CA TYR A 155 14.12 -2.58 1.48
C TYR A 155 14.65 -1.79 0.26
N HIS A 156 14.93 -0.50 0.45
CA HIS A 156 15.48 0.37 -0.58
C HIS A 156 17.01 0.33 -0.65
N PHE A 157 17.68 -0.16 0.41
CA PHE A 157 19.14 -0.30 0.42
C PHE A 157 19.60 -1.55 -0.32
N VAL A 158 18.80 -2.62 -0.26
CA VAL A 158 19.18 -3.91 -0.85
C VAL A 158 18.83 -3.98 -2.34
N THR A 159 19.72 -4.56 -3.13
CA THR A 159 19.49 -4.82 -4.55
C THR A 159 19.06 -6.26 -4.81
N THR A 160 19.54 -7.21 -4.00
CA THR A 160 19.35 -8.65 -4.22
C THR A 160 17.94 -9.12 -3.86
N VAL A 161 17.42 -10.06 -4.64
CA VAL A 161 16.10 -10.69 -4.43
C VAL A 161 16.04 -11.41 -3.07
N LYS A 162 17.11 -12.13 -2.72
CA LYS A 162 17.24 -12.85 -1.46
C LYS A 162 17.07 -11.91 -0.26
N ALA A 163 17.79 -10.79 -0.25
CA ALA A 163 17.70 -9.80 0.83
C ALA A 163 16.33 -9.11 0.86
N LYS A 164 15.78 -8.70 -0.30
CA LYS A 164 14.43 -8.10 -0.39
C LYS A 164 13.35 -9.02 0.17
N SER A 165 13.38 -10.29 -0.21
CA SER A 165 12.44 -11.30 0.27
C SER A 165 12.59 -11.54 1.78
N ALA A 166 13.83 -11.66 2.27
CA ALA A 166 14.11 -11.81 3.69
C ALA A 166 13.58 -10.64 4.55
N ILE A 167 13.83 -9.40 4.12
CA ILE A 167 13.33 -8.18 4.78
C ILE A 167 11.80 -8.14 4.77
N LYS A 168 11.16 -8.38 3.62
CA LYS A 168 9.69 -8.41 3.47
C LYS A 168 9.07 -9.44 4.42
N ASN A 169 9.66 -10.62 4.52
CA ASN A 169 9.20 -11.68 5.40
C ASN A 169 9.37 -11.32 6.89
N ALA A 170 10.50 -10.73 7.26
CA ALA A 170 10.76 -10.30 8.64
C ALA A 170 9.79 -9.18 9.07
N LEU A 171 9.55 -8.17 8.22
CA LEU A 171 8.58 -7.10 8.48
C LEU A 171 7.14 -7.63 8.62
N LYS A 172 6.77 -8.60 7.78
CA LYS A 172 5.46 -9.27 7.85
C LYS A 172 5.30 -10.08 9.14
N ALA A 173 6.33 -10.81 9.55
CA ALA A 173 6.33 -11.58 10.79
C ALA A 173 6.22 -10.67 12.03
N GLU A 174 6.97 -9.58 12.07
CA GLU A 174 6.90 -8.59 13.15
C GLU A 174 5.50 -7.93 13.22
N THR A 175 4.93 -7.57 12.08
CA THR A 175 3.57 -7.02 12.00
C THR A 175 2.55 -8.02 12.55
N LYS A 176 2.65 -9.29 12.15
CA LYS A 176 1.76 -10.35 12.64
C LYS A 176 1.88 -10.53 14.16
N ASN A 177 3.11 -10.51 14.70
CA ASN A 177 3.36 -10.62 16.13
C ASN A 177 2.71 -9.43 16.89
N ARG A 178 2.90 -8.19 16.41
CA ARG A 178 2.26 -7.00 16.99
C ARG A 178 0.74 -7.09 16.99
N THR A 179 0.14 -7.56 15.90
CA THR A 179 -1.30 -7.78 15.80
C THR A 179 -1.79 -8.83 16.81
N GLU A 180 -1.04 -9.91 17.02
CA GLU A 180 -1.40 -10.95 17.99
C GLU A 180 -1.30 -10.46 19.43
N VAL A 181 -0.21 -9.79 19.78
CA VAL A 181 -0.01 -9.15 21.09
C VAL A 181 -1.11 -8.13 21.36
N GLY A 182 -1.39 -7.24 20.42
CA GLY A 182 -2.43 -6.21 20.60
C GLY A 182 -3.84 -6.78 20.69
N LYS A 183 -4.13 -7.89 19.99
CA LYS A 183 -5.38 -8.63 20.14
C LYS A 183 -5.54 -9.18 21.55
N ASN A 184 -4.48 -9.78 22.12
CA ASN A 184 -4.51 -10.34 23.47
C ASN A 184 -4.68 -9.24 24.53
N LEU A 185 -3.93 -8.12 24.41
CA LEU A 185 -4.07 -6.96 25.28
C LEU A 185 -5.50 -6.38 25.26
N LEU A 186 -6.11 -6.28 24.08
CA LEU A 186 -7.49 -5.83 23.97
C LEU A 186 -8.47 -6.80 24.64
N ILE A 187 -8.26 -8.11 24.49
CA ILE A 187 -9.09 -9.13 25.15
C ILE A 187 -9.01 -9.00 26.67
N GLU A 188 -7.81 -8.84 27.23
CA GLU A 188 -7.62 -8.67 28.67
C GLU A 188 -8.31 -7.40 29.19
N LYS A 189 -8.13 -6.27 28.50
CA LYS A 189 -8.80 -5.02 28.86
C LYS A 189 -10.32 -5.06 28.72
N LEU A 190 -10.86 -5.77 27.73
CA LEU A 190 -12.30 -5.94 27.62
C LEU A 190 -12.87 -6.83 28.73
N LYS A 191 -12.12 -7.87 29.15
CA LYS A 191 -12.50 -8.72 30.29
C LYS A 191 -12.59 -7.93 31.59
N GLU A 192 -11.68 -6.98 31.85
CA GLU A 192 -11.77 -6.08 33.02
C GLU A 192 -13.09 -5.28 33.09
N ILE A 193 -13.76 -5.10 31.95
CA ILE A 193 -15.03 -4.36 31.81
C ILE A 193 -16.21 -5.33 31.61
N ASN A 194 -16.01 -6.65 31.81
CA ASN A 194 -16.99 -7.71 31.56
C ASN A 194 -17.55 -7.74 30.12
N LEU A 195 -16.72 -7.39 29.13
CA LEU A 195 -17.06 -7.42 27.72
C LEU A 195 -16.18 -8.42 26.96
N THR A 196 -16.73 -8.98 25.88
CA THR A 196 -15.99 -9.86 24.96
C THR A 196 -15.79 -9.17 23.61
N PRO A 197 -14.67 -9.40 22.92
CA PRO A 197 -14.47 -8.83 21.59
C PRO A 197 -15.57 -9.31 20.65
N SER A 198 -16.39 -8.36 20.17
CA SER A 198 -17.45 -8.59 19.21
C SER A 198 -17.30 -7.64 18.04
N SER A 199 -17.87 -8.00 16.88
CA SER A 199 -17.89 -7.14 15.69
C SER A 199 -18.46 -5.75 16.00
N ARG A 200 -19.45 -5.66 16.91
CA ARG A 200 -20.05 -4.41 17.37
C ARG A 200 -19.08 -3.52 18.16
N ILE A 201 -18.25 -4.12 19.02
CA ILE A 201 -17.24 -3.39 19.78
C ILE A 201 -16.14 -2.91 18.83
N LEU A 202 -15.63 -3.78 17.96
CA LEU A 202 -14.60 -3.41 16.99
C LEU A 202 -15.05 -2.29 16.04
N LYS A 203 -16.31 -2.32 15.57
CA LYS A 203 -16.89 -1.23 14.77
C LYS A 203 -16.88 0.14 15.48
N LYS A 204 -16.91 0.16 16.82
CA LYS A 204 -16.78 1.40 17.60
C LYS A 204 -15.32 1.78 17.84
N LEU A 205 -14.45 0.80 18.09
CA LEU A 205 -13.04 1.04 18.44
C LEU A 205 -12.20 1.44 17.23
N ILE A 206 -12.44 0.86 16.06
CA ILE A 206 -11.73 1.15 14.81
C ILE A 206 -11.75 2.66 14.49
N PRO A 207 -12.92 3.33 14.42
CA PRO A 207 -12.97 4.77 14.19
C PRO A 207 -12.51 5.59 15.42
N ALA A 208 -12.76 5.12 16.65
CA ALA A 208 -12.36 5.85 17.85
C ALA A 208 -10.83 5.98 18.02
N TYR A 209 -10.08 5.04 17.45
CA TYR A 209 -8.62 5.01 17.47
C TYR A 209 -8.00 5.23 16.08
N ASP A 210 -8.74 5.88 15.16
CA ASP A 210 -8.27 6.28 13.82
C ASP A 210 -7.54 5.14 13.09
N SER A 211 -8.18 3.98 13.03
CA SER A 211 -7.66 2.78 12.35
C SER A 211 -8.55 2.47 11.15
N ALA A 212 -7.98 2.02 10.04
CA ALA A 212 -8.74 1.67 8.84
C ALA A 212 -9.45 0.31 8.99
N HIS A 213 -8.81 -0.65 9.66
CA HIS A 213 -9.36 -1.99 9.87
C HIS A 213 -8.88 -2.65 11.17
N LYS A 214 -9.49 -3.79 11.53
CA LYS A 214 -9.23 -4.51 12.79
C LYS A 214 -7.75 -4.86 13.02
N ASP A 215 -7.04 -5.28 11.97
CA ASP A 215 -5.64 -5.73 12.12
C ASP A 215 -4.69 -4.55 12.34
N GLU A 216 -5.01 -3.37 11.78
CA GLU A 216 -4.27 -2.14 12.05
C GLU A 216 -4.49 -1.67 13.49
N LEU A 217 -5.74 -1.72 13.97
CA LEU A 217 -6.07 -1.42 15.36
C LEU A 217 -5.27 -2.32 16.32
N TYR A 218 -5.25 -3.63 16.08
CA TYR A 218 -4.48 -4.55 16.91
C TYR A 218 -2.98 -4.27 16.83
N SER A 219 -2.44 -4.00 15.64
CA SER A 219 -1.02 -3.65 15.47
C SER A 219 -0.65 -2.35 16.22
N LYS A 220 -1.51 -1.32 16.19
CA LYS A 220 -1.35 -0.06 16.94
C LYS A 220 -1.39 -0.26 18.46
N ILE A 221 -2.27 -1.13 18.94
CA ILE A 221 -2.33 -1.52 20.37
C ILE A 221 -1.06 -2.28 20.76
N GLY A 222 -0.66 -3.30 19.98
CA GLY A 222 0.51 -4.13 20.27
C GLY A 222 1.84 -3.39 20.16
N SER A 223 1.88 -2.28 19.42
CA SER A 223 3.03 -1.37 19.36
C SER A 223 3.01 -0.27 20.42
N GLY A 224 1.95 -0.17 21.23
CA GLY A 224 1.80 0.86 22.27
C GLY A 224 1.51 2.27 21.76
N ILE A 225 1.25 2.43 20.45
CA ILE A 225 0.83 3.72 19.85
C ILE A 225 -0.54 4.13 20.39
N VAL A 226 -1.40 3.15 20.66
CA VAL A 226 -2.74 3.36 21.21
C VAL A 226 -2.79 2.80 22.62
N SER A 227 -3.10 3.66 23.60
CA SER A 227 -3.45 3.22 24.95
C SER A 227 -4.93 2.87 25.07
N LEU A 228 -5.23 1.83 25.85
CA LEU A 228 -6.59 1.33 26.11
C LEU A 228 -7.24 1.95 27.36
N ASP A 229 -6.68 3.02 27.92
CA ASP A 229 -7.19 3.62 29.17
C ASP A 229 -8.60 4.21 29.03
N ASN A 230 -8.89 4.80 27.86
CA ASN A 230 -10.20 5.42 27.57
C ASN A 230 -11.25 4.44 27.06
N LEU A 231 -10.99 3.13 27.14
CA LEU A 231 -11.85 2.09 26.56
C LEU A 231 -13.25 2.09 27.18
N LYS A 232 -13.38 2.36 28.48
CA LYS A 232 -14.68 2.43 29.17
C LYS A 232 -15.54 3.59 28.65
N ASP A 233 -14.95 4.74 28.41
CA ASP A 233 -15.67 5.95 27.97
C ASP A 233 -16.11 5.87 26.52
N ILE A 234 -15.28 5.25 25.67
CA ILE A 234 -15.62 5.00 24.25
C ILE A 234 -16.79 4.00 24.15
N LEU A 235 -16.81 2.99 25.02
CA LEU A 235 -17.84 1.95 25.01
C LEU A 235 -19.13 2.38 25.74
N SER A 236 -19.05 3.26 26.74
CA SER A 236 -20.19 3.75 27.53
C SER A 236 -21.04 4.80 26.80
N LYS A 237 -20.47 5.56 25.86
CA LYS A 237 -21.15 6.63 25.09
C LYS A 237 -22.40 6.22 24.29
N ASN A 238 -22.84 4.95 24.32
CA ASN A 238 -24.14 4.59 23.77
C ASN A 238 -24.84 3.39 24.41
N THR A 239 -24.63 3.14 25.71
CA THR A 239 -25.32 2.05 26.40
C THR A 239 -26.45 2.61 27.26
N LYS A 240 -27.47 3.20 26.62
CA LYS A 240 -28.81 3.18 27.25
C LYS A 240 -29.29 1.74 27.22
N SER A 241 -29.11 1.10 28.37
CA SER A 241 -29.67 -0.19 28.77
C SER A 241 -31.05 -0.41 28.17
N LYS A 242 -31.17 -1.37 27.26
CA LYS A 242 -32.44 -2.10 27.06
C LYS A 242 -32.31 -3.41 27.81
N MET A 243 -32.83 -3.36 29.02
CA MET A 243 -33.12 -4.48 29.90
C MET A 243 -33.67 -5.66 29.07
N VAL A 244 -32.94 -6.77 29.10
CA VAL A 244 -33.37 -8.02 28.50
C VAL A 244 -34.52 -8.57 29.35
N ARG A 245 -35.75 -8.46 28.85
CA ARG A 245 -36.88 -9.25 29.34
C ARG A 245 -36.90 -10.54 28.54
N VAL A 246 -36.29 -11.58 29.12
CA VAL A 246 -36.46 -12.96 28.67
C VAL A 246 -37.85 -13.41 29.11
N TRP A 247 -38.75 -13.67 28.17
CA TRP A 247 -39.71 -14.80 28.19
C TRP A 247 -40.54 -14.82 26.91
N GLY A 248 -40.68 -16.00 26.31
CA GLY A 248 -41.70 -16.28 25.29
C GLY A 248 -41.16 -16.82 23.95
N LEU A 249 -40.73 -18.08 23.94
CA LEU A 249 -40.74 -18.92 22.75
C LEU A 249 -42.14 -18.92 22.13
N THR A 250 -42.29 -18.50 20.87
CA THR A 250 -43.32 -19.05 19.97
C THR A 250 -42.87 -18.99 18.50
N LEU A 251 -43.13 -20.13 17.85
CA LEU A 251 -43.01 -20.54 16.45
C LEU A 251 -42.89 -19.47 15.34
N GLY A 252 -41.97 -19.75 14.43
CA GLY A 252 -42.28 -20.00 13.01
C GLY A 252 -43.11 -18.94 12.31
N ARG A 253 -42.44 -17.91 11.76
CA ARG A 253 -43.00 -17.10 10.68
C ARG A 253 -41.88 -16.63 9.76
N THR A 254 -41.94 -17.09 8.52
CA THR A 254 -41.21 -16.57 7.37
C THR A 254 -41.39 -15.05 7.30
N GLN A 255 -40.37 -14.30 7.71
CA GLN A 255 -40.37 -12.86 7.59
C GLN A 255 -40.03 -12.48 6.15
N LYS A 256 -41.06 -12.03 5.41
CA LYS A 256 -40.89 -11.12 4.28
C LYS A 256 -40.00 -9.95 4.74
N LYS A 257 -38.94 -9.68 3.98
CA LYS A 257 -38.12 -8.46 4.11
C LYS A 257 -39.04 -7.24 4.23
N PRO A 258 -38.90 -6.38 5.25
CA PRO A 258 -39.71 -5.17 5.33
C PRO A 258 -39.35 -4.23 4.17
N GLU A 259 -40.36 -3.76 3.44
CA GLU A 259 -40.21 -2.62 2.54
C GLU A 259 -39.77 -1.40 3.37
N LYS A 260 -38.65 -0.80 2.96
CA LYS A 260 -38.05 0.35 3.64
C LYS A 260 -38.90 1.58 3.33
N LYS A 261 -39.61 2.10 4.32
CA LYS A 261 -40.46 3.30 4.18
C LYS A 261 -39.60 4.55 4.05
N GLU A 262 -39.84 5.34 3.01
CA GLU A 262 -39.33 6.70 2.82
C GLU A 262 -39.71 7.59 4.01
N THR A 263 -38.75 8.39 4.52
CA THR A 263 -39.00 9.32 5.62
C THR A 263 -39.18 10.73 5.08
N PHE A 264 -40.43 11.20 5.10
CA PHE A 264 -40.81 12.56 4.76
C PHE A 264 -40.96 13.41 6.02
N ASP A 265 -40.68 14.71 5.91
CA ASP A 265 -41.09 15.68 6.93
C ASP A 265 -42.60 16.00 6.85
N SER A 266 -43.09 16.81 7.79
CA SER A 266 -44.49 17.24 7.85
C SER A 266 -44.93 18.12 6.65
N SER A 267 -44.01 18.50 5.76
CA SER A 267 -44.24 19.30 4.56
C SER A 267 -44.13 18.49 3.25
N GLY A 268 -43.86 17.18 3.35
CA GLY A 268 -43.69 16.30 2.17
C GLY A 268 -42.29 16.35 1.55
N THR A 269 -41.30 16.93 2.24
CA THR A 269 -39.90 16.97 1.78
C THR A 269 -39.17 15.69 2.20
N LEU A 270 -38.46 15.07 1.26
CA LEU A 270 -37.60 13.91 1.50
C LEU A 270 -36.37 14.32 2.31
N ILE A 271 -36.18 13.70 3.46
CA ILE A 271 -34.98 13.94 4.29
C ILE A 271 -33.89 12.94 3.88
N LEU A 272 -32.80 13.46 3.33
CA LEU A 272 -31.61 12.68 2.99
C LEU A 272 -30.73 12.52 4.24
N ARG A 273 -30.77 11.35 4.85
CA ARG A 273 -29.94 11.01 6.01
C ARG A 273 -28.59 10.44 5.59
N GLU A 274 -27.54 10.88 6.27
CA GLU A 274 -26.22 10.26 6.20
C GLU A 274 -26.27 8.90 6.93
N THR A 275 -26.25 7.80 6.18
CA THR A 275 -26.12 6.44 6.71
C THR A 275 -24.85 5.81 6.16
N MET A 276 -24.19 5.02 7.01
CA MET A 276 -22.96 4.29 6.69
C MET A 276 -23.20 3.07 5.81
N GLU A 277 -24.44 2.56 5.80
CA GLU A 277 -24.85 1.42 5.02
C GLU A 277 -25.64 1.93 3.80
N GLU A 278 -25.10 1.75 2.58
CA GLU A 278 -25.78 2.10 1.32
C GLU A 278 -27.15 1.43 1.22
N GLU A 279 -27.26 0.23 1.80
CA GLU A 279 -28.49 -0.55 1.85
C GLU A 279 -29.61 0.18 2.61
N GLU A 280 -29.31 1.05 3.58
CA GLU A 280 -30.31 1.81 4.35
C GLU A 280 -30.83 3.06 3.62
N ARG A 281 -30.24 3.43 2.48
CA ARG A 281 -30.66 4.60 1.70
C ARG A 281 -31.83 4.23 0.80
N ASN A 282 -32.96 4.92 0.99
CA ASN A 282 -34.13 4.79 0.12
C ASN A 282 -34.03 5.67 -1.14
N TYR A 283 -32.83 6.17 -1.45
CA TYR A 283 -32.54 7.09 -2.55
C TYR A 283 -31.18 6.77 -3.16
N THR A 284 -30.99 7.15 -4.42
CA THR A 284 -29.72 6.98 -5.16
C THR A 284 -29.19 8.33 -5.60
N LEU A 285 -27.88 8.56 -5.50
CA LEU A 285 -27.26 9.82 -5.94
C LEU A 285 -26.99 9.78 -7.45
N ALA A 286 -27.33 10.86 -8.15
CA ALA A 286 -27.08 10.97 -9.58
C ALA A 286 -25.60 11.15 -9.89
N ARG A 287 -25.07 10.32 -10.80
CA ARG A 287 -23.67 10.39 -11.25
C ARG A 287 -23.35 11.64 -12.09
N CYS A 288 -24.36 12.23 -12.73
CA CYS A 288 -24.16 13.38 -13.63
C CYS A 288 -23.84 14.70 -12.94
N CYS A 289 -24.16 14.85 -11.66
CA CYS A 289 -23.88 16.08 -10.89
C CYS A 289 -23.28 15.81 -9.51
N ASN A 290 -23.11 14.54 -9.13
CA ASN A 290 -22.54 14.04 -7.87
C ASN A 290 -22.88 14.92 -6.65
N PRO A 291 -24.16 15.00 -6.24
CA PRO A 291 -24.60 15.89 -5.18
C PRO A 291 -24.02 15.46 -3.83
N ILE A 292 -23.51 16.42 -3.07
CA ILE A 292 -22.95 16.21 -1.72
C ILE A 292 -23.75 17.00 -0.66
N PRO A 293 -23.63 16.67 0.63
CA PRO A 293 -24.31 17.41 1.69
C PRO A 293 -24.02 18.90 1.67
N GLY A 294 -25.10 19.68 1.66
CA GLY A 294 -25.07 21.14 1.54
C GLY A 294 -25.27 21.67 0.12
N ASP A 295 -25.38 20.80 -0.89
CA ASP A 295 -25.88 21.20 -2.22
C ASP A 295 -27.42 21.39 -2.14
N GLU A 296 -27.95 22.36 -2.88
CA GLU A 296 -29.41 22.46 -3.12
C GLU A 296 -29.84 21.33 -4.06
N VAL A 297 -30.70 20.43 -3.58
CA VAL A 297 -31.02 19.16 -4.26
C VAL A 297 -32.51 18.95 -4.50
N VAL A 298 -32.80 18.13 -5.50
CA VAL A 298 -34.13 17.66 -5.87
C VAL A 298 -34.10 16.15 -6.09
N ALA A 299 -35.13 15.45 -5.62
CA ALA A 299 -35.30 14.03 -5.88
C ALA A 299 -36.25 13.81 -7.07
N VAL A 300 -35.89 12.89 -7.95
CA VAL A 300 -36.66 12.54 -9.15
C VAL A 300 -37.09 11.08 -9.06
N ARG A 301 -38.40 10.82 -9.21
CA ARG A 301 -38.93 9.45 -9.26
C ARG A 301 -38.77 8.86 -10.65
N GLN A 302 -37.90 7.84 -10.78
CA GLN A 302 -37.74 7.05 -12.01
C GLN A 302 -38.50 5.72 -11.88
N GLY A 303 -39.79 5.71 -12.23
CA GLY A 303 -40.63 4.50 -12.18
C GLY A 303 -40.90 4.01 -10.74
N GLU A 304 -40.86 2.70 -10.53
CA GLU A 304 -41.03 2.04 -9.21
C GLU A 304 -39.71 1.88 -8.44
N GLY A 305 -38.61 2.45 -8.94
CA GLY A 305 -37.29 2.40 -8.30
C GLY A 305 -37.07 3.48 -7.22
N PRO A 306 -35.89 3.46 -6.56
CA PRO A 306 -35.54 4.47 -5.56
C PRO A 306 -35.48 5.88 -6.17
N LEU A 307 -35.76 6.89 -5.35
CA LEU A 307 -35.68 8.29 -5.77
C LEU A 307 -34.24 8.68 -6.13
N MET A 308 -34.04 9.28 -7.30
CA MET A 308 -32.72 9.73 -7.76
C MET A 308 -32.50 11.19 -7.39
N VAL A 309 -31.47 11.48 -6.60
CA VAL A 309 -31.16 12.83 -6.13
C VAL A 309 -30.21 13.53 -7.10
N HIS A 310 -30.62 14.71 -7.57
CA HIS A 310 -29.83 15.62 -8.39
C HIS A 310 -29.62 16.97 -7.68
N ARG A 311 -28.62 17.74 -8.10
CA ARG A 311 -28.57 19.18 -7.80
C ARG A 311 -29.68 19.91 -8.57
N THR A 312 -30.20 20.99 -7.99
CA THR A 312 -31.25 21.82 -8.59
C THR A 312 -30.84 22.46 -9.92
N ASP A 313 -29.55 22.72 -10.11
CA ASP A 313 -28.95 23.30 -11.33
C ASP A 313 -28.47 22.24 -12.35
N CYS A 314 -28.66 20.94 -12.07
CA CYS A 314 -28.25 19.88 -12.98
C CYS A 314 -29.05 19.93 -14.29
N ARG A 315 -28.37 19.94 -15.44
CA ARG A 315 -29.01 19.96 -16.78
C ARG A 315 -30.04 18.83 -16.98
N VAL A 316 -29.75 17.63 -16.47
CA VAL A 316 -30.66 16.49 -16.54
C VAL A 316 -31.91 16.74 -15.69
N ALA A 317 -31.72 17.26 -14.47
CA ALA A 317 -32.81 17.61 -13.57
C ALA A 317 -33.68 18.72 -14.17
N LEU A 318 -33.08 19.79 -14.70
CA LEU A 318 -33.80 20.89 -15.34
C LEU A 318 -34.66 20.43 -16.53
N LYS A 319 -34.15 19.48 -17.33
CA LYS A 319 -34.92 18.88 -18.44
C LYS A 319 -36.12 18.08 -17.93
N ILE A 320 -35.95 17.33 -16.84
CA ILE A 320 -37.04 16.57 -16.22
C ILE A 320 -38.05 17.51 -15.55
N MET A 321 -37.58 18.57 -14.88
CA MET A 321 -38.42 19.60 -14.28
C MET A 321 -39.32 20.28 -15.31
N SER A 322 -38.78 20.55 -16.50
CA SER A 322 -39.50 21.22 -17.58
C SER A 322 -40.52 20.34 -18.30
N SER A 323 -40.35 19.00 -18.26
CA SER A 323 -41.19 18.06 -19.02
C SER A 323 -42.11 17.20 -18.16
N GLN A 324 -41.74 16.94 -16.90
CA GLN A 324 -42.37 15.95 -16.03
C GLN A 324 -42.30 16.40 -14.56
N GLY A 325 -42.89 17.57 -14.26
CA GLY A 325 -42.89 18.18 -12.92
C GLY A 325 -43.46 17.29 -11.81
N ASP A 326 -44.45 16.45 -12.13
CA ASP A 326 -45.11 15.55 -11.17
C ASP A 326 -44.19 14.47 -10.58
N ARG A 327 -43.00 14.27 -11.18
CA ARG A 327 -42.00 13.30 -10.71
C ARG A 327 -41.01 13.88 -9.71
N LEU A 328 -41.10 15.18 -9.43
CA LEU A 328 -40.19 15.87 -8.53
C LEU A 328 -40.68 15.75 -7.09
N VAL A 329 -39.72 15.46 -6.22
CA VAL A 329 -39.91 15.44 -4.78
C VAL A 329 -38.87 16.40 -4.20
N ALA A 330 -39.32 17.38 -3.41
CA ALA A 330 -38.42 18.26 -2.69
C ALA A 330 -37.52 17.41 -1.77
N ALA A 331 -36.21 17.67 -1.76
CA ALA A 331 -35.27 16.92 -0.96
C ALA A 331 -34.34 17.87 -0.19
N LYS A 332 -34.00 17.51 1.04
CA LYS A 332 -33.05 18.26 1.87
C LYS A 332 -32.06 17.34 2.56
N TRP A 333 -30.82 17.79 2.63
CA TRP A 333 -29.78 17.13 3.41
C TRP A 333 -30.01 17.33 4.90
N THR A 334 -29.75 16.29 5.68
CA THR A 334 -29.58 16.43 7.13
C THR A 334 -28.24 17.12 7.44
N GLN A 335 -28.15 17.85 8.56
CA GLN A 335 -26.98 18.68 8.90
C GLN A 335 -25.84 17.92 9.61
N HIS A 336 -25.92 16.60 9.74
CA HIS A 336 -24.87 15.83 10.42
C HIS A 336 -23.66 15.67 9.49
N LYS A 337 -22.46 16.01 9.94
CA LYS A 337 -21.19 15.89 9.18
C LYS A 337 -20.44 14.62 9.59
N VAL A 338 -20.96 13.43 9.30
CA VAL A 338 -20.32 12.17 9.70
C VAL A 338 -19.48 11.59 8.57
N LEU A 339 -19.85 11.88 7.33
CA LEU A 339 -19.26 11.29 6.14
C LEU A 339 -18.38 12.26 5.34
N SER A 340 -17.33 11.71 4.72
CA SER A 340 -16.53 12.39 3.71
C SER A 340 -16.91 11.88 2.31
N TYR A 341 -16.98 12.79 1.35
CA TYR A 341 -17.48 12.58 0.01
C TYR A 341 -16.40 12.92 -1.01
N LEU A 342 -16.26 12.07 -2.03
CA LEU A 342 -15.29 12.31 -3.09
C LEU A 342 -15.76 13.47 -3.98
N ALA A 343 -14.99 14.55 -4.01
CA ALA A 343 -15.16 15.68 -4.90
C ALA A 343 -13.93 15.83 -5.81
N ARG A 344 -14.19 16.15 -7.07
CA ARG A 344 -13.15 16.49 -8.05
C ARG A 344 -13.12 18.00 -8.25
N ILE A 345 -11.94 18.60 -8.13
CA ILE A 345 -11.70 19.98 -8.53
C ILE A 345 -10.78 20.01 -9.74
N HIS A 346 -11.06 20.92 -10.66
CA HIS A 346 -10.18 21.26 -11.78
C HIS A 346 -9.45 22.56 -11.44
N LEU A 347 -8.14 22.58 -11.69
CA LEU A 347 -7.27 23.72 -11.48
C LEU A 347 -6.53 24.06 -12.75
N ARG A 348 -6.43 25.36 -13.03
CA ARG A 348 -5.61 25.89 -14.12
C ARG A 348 -4.83 27.10 -13.64
N GLY A 349 -3.61 27.27 -14.13
CA GLY A 349 -2.81 28.43 -13.82
C GLY A 349 -1.44 28.41 -14.49
N TRP A 350 -0.54 29.25 -14.00
CA TRP A 350 0.83 29.43 -14.48
C TRP A 350 1.77 28.46 -13.78
N ASP A 351 2.49 27.64 -14.54
CA ASP A 351 3.47 26.70 -14.01
C ASP A 351 4.72 27.48 -13.55
N ARG A 352 4.74 27.79 -12.25
CA ARG A 352 5.85 28.47 -11.58
C ARG A 352 6.51 27.51 -10.62
N PHE A 353 7.80 27.73 -10.38
CA PHE A 353 8.55 27.00 -9.38
C PHE A 353 7.81 26.96 -8.04
N GLY A 354 7.50 25.75 -7.56
CA GLY A 354 6.85 25.52 -6.27
C GLY A 354 5.33 25.62 -6.26
N VAL A 355 4.65 25.87 -7.40
CA VAL A 355 3.18 26.00 -7.43
C VAL A 355 2.47 24.71 -7.00
N TYR A 356 2.95 23.54 -7.43
CA TYR A 356 2.39 22.25 -7.01
C TYR A 356 2.54 21.99 -5.51
N ASN A 357 3.67 22.37 -4.93
CA ASN A 357 3.90 22.27 -3.49
C ASN A 357 3.00 23.23 -2.69
N ALA A 358 2.73 24.43 -3.23
CA ALA A 358 1.79 25.36 -2.62
C ALA A 358 0.36 24.80 -2.62
N ILE A 359 -0.08 24.24 -3.76
CA ILE A 359 -1.40 23.61 -3.92
C ILE A 359 -1.57 22.45 -2.92
N THR A 360 -0.63 21.50 -2.88
CA THR A 360 -0.74 20.33 -1.99
C THR A 360 -0.68 20.72 -0.51
N ASN A 361 0.18 21.67 -0.12
CA ASN A 361 0.24 22.14 1.26
C ASN A 361 -1.03 22.87 1.70
N THR A 362 -1.65 23.68 0.83
CA THR A 362 -2.92 24.36 1.16
C THR A 362 -4.03 23.34 1.38
N ILE A 363 -4.10 22.28 0.57
CA ILE A 363 -5.10 21.22 0.73
C ILE A 363 -4.87 20.46 2.05
N THR A 364 -3.63 20.10 2.36
CA THR A 364 -3.29 19.35 3.59
C THR A 364 -3.52 20.16 4.86
N LYS A 365 -3.19 21.46 4.86
CA LYS A 365 -3.27 22.32 6.07
C LYS A 365 -4.69 22.69 6.48
N GLU A 366 -5.56 22.99 5.53
CA GLU A 366 -6.86 23.62 5.84
C GLU A 366 -7.91 22.62 6.31
N LEU A 367 -7.89 21.38 5.82
CA LEU A 367 -9.07 20.52 5.97
C LEU A 367 -8.80 19.15 6.59
N ASN A 368 -7.54 18.80 6.89
CA ASN A 368 -7.17 17.43 7.25
C ASN A 368 -7.80 16.41 6.27
N ILE A 369 -7.92 16.81 5.01
CA ILE A 369 -8.59 16.05 3.96
C ILE A 369 -7.56 15.19 3.26
N SER A 370 -7.92 13.92 3.08
CA SER A 370 -7.15 13.01 2.25
C SER A 370 -7.40 13.32 0.76
N MET A 371 -6.33 13.53 0.02
CA MET A 371 -6.33 13.56 -1.44
C MET A 371 -6.26 12.12 -1.96
N ARG A 372 -7.18 11.74 -2.83
CA ARG A 372 -7.20 10.41 -3.46
C ARG A 372 -6.31 10.35 -4.69
N THR A 373 -6.40 11.37 -5.54
CA THR A 373 -5.71 11.43 -6.84
C THR A 373 -5.30 12.87 -7.11
N ILE A 374 -4.09 13.06 -7.62
CA ILE A 374 -3.58 14.36 -8.06
C ILE A 374 -3.05 14.15 -9.48
N ASN A 375 -3.74 14.73 -10.46
CA ASN A 375 -3.33 14.71 -11.87
C ASN A 375 -3.06 16.14 -12.30
N LEU A 376 -1.82 16.60 -12.15
CA LEU A 376 -1.38 17.91 -12.60
C LEU A 376 -0.37 17.73 -13.73
N HIS A 377 -0.57 18.43 -14.83
CA HIS A 377 0.33 18.42 -15.98
C HIS A 377 0.64 19.85 -16.40
N GLY A 378 1.91 20.12 -16.69
CA GLY A 378 2.41 21.40 -17.15
C GLY A 378 2.84 21.34 -18.60
N HIS A 379 2.42 22.31 -19.41
CA HIS A 379 2.89 22.52 -20.77
C HIS A 379 2.94 24.01 -21.09
N ASP A 380 3.99 24.47 -21.78
CA ASP A 380 4.18 25.87 -22.20
C ASP A 380 4.00 26.92 -21.07
N GLY A 381 4.44 26.59 -19.86
CA GLY A 381 4.37 27.50 -18.70
C GLY A 381 2.97 27.65 -18.08
N ILE A 382 2.02 26.80 -18.49
CA ILE A 382 0.68 26.69 -17.91
C ILE A 382 0.55 25.30 -17.32
N PHE A 383 -0.01 25.20 -16.11
CA PHE A 383 -0.45 23.93 -15.55
C PHE A 383 -1.97 23.81 -15.65
N ASP A 384 -2.42 22.59 -15.91
CA ASP A 384 -3.81 22.20 -15.92
C ASP A 384 -3.93 20.84 -15.21
N GLY A 385 -5.06 20.58 -14.57
CA GLY A 385 -5.25 19.27 -13.96
C GLY A 385 -6.42 19.16 -13.01
N THR A 386 -6.58 17.96 -12.47
CA THR A 386 -7.67 17.60 -11.57
C THR A 386 -7.14 17.00 -10.28
N ILE A 387 -7.79 17.34 -9.17
CA ILE A 387 -7.52 16.74 -7.86
C ILE A 387 -8.83 16.14 -7.34
N ASP A 388 -8.75 14.87 -6.94
CA ASP A 388 -9.84 14.15 -6.28
C ASP A 388 -9.57 14.15 -4.77
N LEU A 389 -10.48 14.72 -3.98
CA LEU A 389 -10.33 14.89 -2.53
C LEU A 389 -11.62 14.56 -1.76
N TYR A 390 -11.47 14.13 -0.51
CA TYR A 390 -12.59 13.76 0.35
C TYR A 390 -13.08 14.94 1.20
N VAL A 391 -14.23 15.54 0.87
CA VAL A 391 -14.80 16.70 1.60
C VAL A 391 -15.98 16.30 2.48
N HIS A 392 -16.14 16.94 3.64
CA HIS A 392 -17.28 16.67 4.54
C HIS A 392 -18.53 17.48 4.18
N SER A 393 -18.36 18.64 3.54
CA SER A 393 -19.47 19.50 3.15
C SER A 393 -19.12 20.39 1.96
N THR A 394 -20.13 20.93 1.29
CA THR A 394 -19.97 21.98 0.27
C THR A 394 -19.24 23.21 0.80
N SER A 395 -19.48 23.57 2.06
CA SER A 395 -18.82 24.72 2.69
C SER A 395 -17.31 24.54 2.78
N ASP A 396 -16.86 23.33 3.14
CA ASP A 396 -15.43 23.00 3.25
C ASP A 396 -14.76 23.04 1.87
N LEU A 397 -15.45 22.51 0.85
CA LEU A 397 -14.97 22.56 -0.54
C LEU A 397 -14.89 23.99 -1.07
N ASN A 398 -15.91 24.82 -0.81
CA ASN A 398 -15.93 26.21 -1.25
C ASN A 398 -14.80 27.02 -0.57
N ASN A 399 -14.56 26.80 0.72
CA ASN A 399 -13.44 27.42 1.44
C ASN A 399 -12.10 26.99 0.84
N LEU A 400 -11.95 25.71 0.48
CA LEU A 400 -10.75 25.21 -0.20
C LEU A 400 -10.51 25.92 -1.53
N ILE A 401 -11.55 25.99 -2.37
CA ILE A 401 -11.50 26.63 -3.69
C ILE A 401 -11.06 28.08 -3.55
N LEU A 402 -11.68 28.83 -2.62
CA LEU A 402 -11.32 30.23 -2.36
C LEU A 402 -9.87 30.39 -1.89
N ASN A 403 -9.35 29.46 -1.09
CA ASN A 403 -7.97 29.50 -0.64
C ASN A 403 -6.98 29.13 -1.74
N LEU A 404 -7.31 28.15 -2.58
CA LEU A 404 -6.49 27.77 -3.74
C LEU A 404 -6.43 28.91 -4.77
N MET A 405 -7.53 29.65 -4.99
CA MET A 405 -7.55 30.83 -5.85
C MET A 405 -6.64 31.98 -5.35
N LYS A 406 -6.30 32.02 -4.05
CA LYS A 406 -5.37 33.03 -3.50
C LYS A 406 -3.90 32.71 -3.79
N LEU A 407 -3.59 31.48 -4.21
CA LEU A 407 -2.22 31.07 -4.47
C LEU A 407 -1.68 31.78 -5.70
N LYS A 408 -0.48 32.37 -5.57
CA LYS A 408 0.21 33.01 -6.69
C LYS A 408 0.51 31.95 -7.77
N GLY A 409 -0.10 32.13 -8.94
CA GLY A 409 0.05 31.20 -10.06
C GLY A 409 -1.24 30.45 -10.38
N VAL A 410 -2.18 30.31 -9.45
CA VAL A 410 -3.50 29.72 -9.75
C VAL A 410 -4.38 30.76 -10.43
N GLU A 411 -4.93 30.43 -11.59
CA GLU A 411 -5.84 31.31 -12.35
C GLU A 411 -7.30 30.97 -12.08
N SER A 412 -7.65 29.67 -12.11
CA SER A 412 -9.01 29.22 -11.88
C SER A 412 -9.05 27.90 -11.12
N VAL A 413 -10.06 27.76 -10.28
CA VAL A 413 -10.38 26.52 -9.56
C VAL A 413 -11.89 26.36 -9.58
N HIS A 414 -12.37 25.22 -10.06
CA HIS A 414 -13.81 24.92 -10.05
C HIS A 414 -14.07 23.44 -9.77
N ARG A 415 -15.23 23.15 -9.19
CA ARG A 415 -15.69 21.78 -8.97
C ARG A 415 -16.10 21.17 -10.30
N VAL A 416 -15.64 19.95 -10.59
CA VAL A 416 -16.05 19.18 -11.76
C VAL A 416 -17.33 18.41 -11.43
N GLU A 417 -18.37 18.56 -12.25
CA GLU A 417 -19.69 17.98 -12.00
C GLU A 417 -19.80 16.51 -12.45
N ALA A 418 -18.95 16.09 -13.39
CA ALA A 418 -18.90 14.73 -13.92
C ALA A 418 -17.54 14.07 -13.58
N ILE A 419 -17.60 12.93 -12.90
CA ILE A 419 -16.48 11.98 -12.86
C ILE A 419 -16.78 11.00 -14.00
N GLU A 420 -16.21 11.24 -15.18
CA GLU A 420 -16.18 10.21 -16.23
C GLU A 420 -15.36 9.00 -15.80
#